data_AF-A0A239RAI1-F1
#
_entry.id   AF-A0A239RAI1-F1
#
_cell.length_a   1.000
_cell.length_b   1.000
_cell.length_c   1.000
_cell.angle_alpha   90.00
_cell.angle_beta   90.00
_cell.angle_gamma   90.00
#
_symmetry.space_group_name_H-M   'P 1'
#
loop_
_entity.id
_entity.type
_entity.pdbx_description
1 polymer ?
#
loop_
_entity_poly.entity_id
_entity_poly.type
_entity_poly.pdbx_seq_one_letter_code
_entity_poly.pdbx_strand_id
1 'polypeptide(L)' 'MSLFSKKTDKELDAIVNQIRVDLSNNYKDNAVENIKLLEKKLEEKKNTSSIKDSSKYEDLLEHFKEDVKNFKRTY' A
#
# COMPACT_ATOMS: atom_id res chain seq x y z
N MET A 1 1.90 26.52 16.86
CA MET A 1 1.93 25.04 16.94
C MET A 1 2.38 24.51 15.59
N SER A 2 3.66 24.20 15.47
CA SER A 2 4.22 23.62 14.24
C SER A 2 3.68 22.19 14.10
N LEU A 3 2.70 22.04 13.21
CA LEU A 3 2.24 20.75 12.73
C LEU A 3 3.43 20.10 12.04
N PHE A 4 4.13 19.23 12.77
CA PHE A 4 4.99 18.21 12.19
C PHE A 4 4.10 17.34 11.32
N SER A 5 3.87 17.81 10.09
CA SER A 5 3.31 17.01 9.02
C SER A 5 4.32 15.89 8.84
N LYS A 6 4.07 14.76 9.51
CA LYS A 6 4.64 13.47 9.16
C LYS A 6 4.57 13.46 7.63
N LYS A 7 5.72 13.56 6.97
CA LYS A 7 5.82 13.47 5.51
C LYS A 7 5.57 12.00 5.17
N THR A 8 4.35 11.53 5.44
CA THR A 8 3.87 10.30 4.84
C THR A 8 3.83 10.59 3.36
N ASP A 9 4.61 9.79 2.65
CA ASP A 9 4.77 9.89 1.22
C ASP A 9 3.39 9.81 0.54
N LYS A 10 2.85 10.96 0.11
CA LYS A 10 1.46 11.08 -0.36
C LYS A 10 1.16 10.13 -1.53
N GLU A 11 2.18 9.81 -2.33
CA GLU A 11 2.06 8.86 -3.42
C GLU A 11 1.81 7.44 -2.93
N LEU A 12 2.56 6.98 -1.93
CA LEU A 12 2.38 5.63 -1.37
C LEU A 12 1.02 5.53 -0.67
N ASP A 13 0.63 6.56 0.09
CA ASP A 13 -0.68 6.60 0.76
C ASP A 13 -1.85 6.58 -0.24
N ALA A 14 -1.71 7.25 -1.39
CA ALA A 14 -2.69 7.20 -2.46
C ALA A 14 -2.85 5.78 -3.02
N ILE A 15 -1.74 5.06 -3.25
CA ILE A 15 -1.78 3.68 -3.75
C ILE A 15 -2.41 2.74 -2.71
N VAL A 16 -2.06 2.90 -1.42
CA VAL A 16 -2.67 2.16 -0.30
C VAL A 16 -4.19 2.35 -0.28
N ASN A 17 -4.66 3.59 -0.42
CA ASN A 17 -6.09 3.87 -0.47
C ASN A 17 -6.75 3.24 -1.70
N GLN A 18 -6.07 3.26 -2.85
CA GLN A 18 -6.59 2.64 -4.06
C GLN A 18 -6.77 1.12 -3.88
N ILE A 19 -5.77 0.42 -3.33
CA ILE A 19 -5.85 -1.01 -3.01
C ILE A 19 -7.07 -1.32 -2.11
N ARG A 20 -7.31 -0.48 -1.09
CA ARG A 20 -8.48 -0.65 -0.20
C ARG A 20 -9.80 -0.51 -0.94
N VAL A 21 -9.89 0.49 -1.83
CA VAL A 21 -11.07 0.71 -2.66
C VAL A 21 -11.26 -0.46 -3.62
N ASP A 22 -10.20 -0.94 -4.28
CA ASP A 22 -10.26 -2.08 -5.18
C ASP A 22 -10.72 -3.36 -4.46
N LEU A 23 -10.14 -3.66 -3.29
CA LEU A 23 -10.56 -4.77 -2.45
C LEU A 23 -12.03 -4.66 -2.02
N SER A 24 -12.46 -3.46 -1.59
CA SER A 24 -13.84 -3.21 -1.17
C SER A 24 -14.83 -3.37 -2.33
N ASN A 25 -14.41 -3.05 -3.56
CA ASN A 25 -15.20 -3.22 -4.77
C ASN A 25 -15.06 -4.61 -5.42
N ASN A 26 -14.37 -5.56 -4.78
CA ASN A 26 -14.08 -6.89 -5.32
C ASN A 26 -13.24 -6.88 -6.62
N TYR A 27 -12.49 -5.81 -6.89
CA TYR A 27 -11.52 -5.75 -7.98
C TYR A 27 -10.19 -6.38 -7.57
N LYS A 28 -10.19 -7.71 -7.38
CA LYS A 28 -9.00 -8.46 -6.95
C LYS A 28 -7.81 -8.26 -7.88
N ASP A 29 -8.02 -8.31 -9.19
CA ASP A 29 -6.96 -8.13 -10.18
C ASP A 29 -6.32 -6.74 -10.08
N ASN A 30 -7.13 -5.67 -10.02
CA ASN A 30 -6.63 -4.30 -9.81
C ASN A 30 -5.90 -4.15 -8.47
N ALA A 31 -6.44 -4.74 -7.40
CA ALA A 31 -5.79 -4.71 -6.09
C ALA A 31 -4.40 -5.37 -6.15
N VAL A 32 -4.27 -6.52 -6.83
CA VAL A 32 -2.97 -7.19 -7.04
C VAL A 32 -1.99 -6.32 -7.84
N GLU A 33 -2.45 -5.65 -8.89
CA GLU A 33 -1.62 -4.73 -9.66
C GLU A 33 -1.16 -3.54 -8.82
N ASN A 34 -2.06 -2.94 -8.05
CA ASN A 34 -1.74 -1.80 -7.18
C ASN A 34 -0.82 -2.20 -6.01
N ILE A 35 -0.95 -3.43 -5.49
CA ILE A 35 -0.02 -4.01 -4.50
C ILE A 35 1.40 -4.11 -5.09
N LYS A 36 1.55 -4.62 -6.33
CA LYS A 36 2.85 -4.68 -7.00
C LYS A 36 3.41 -3.28 -7.26
N LEU A 37 2.55 -2.33 -7.63
CA LEU A 37 2.94 -0.94 -7.85
C LEU A 37 3.44 -0.29 -6.55
N LEU A 38 2.77 -0.55 -5.43
CA LEU A 38 3.14 -0.09 -4.10
C LEU A 38 4.52 -0.63 -3.70
N GLU A 39 4.75 -1.93 -3.89
CA GLU A 39 6.03 -2.60 -3.61
C GLU A 39 7.17 -1.99 -4.42
N LYS A 40 6.96 -1.81 -5.74
CA LYS A 40 7.96 -1.20 -6.62
C LYS A 40 8.31 0.23 -6.21
N LYS A 41 7.30 1.07 -5.97
CA LYS A 41 7.53 2.46 -5.53
C LYS A 41 8.19 2.54 -4.17
N LEU A 42 7.87 1.60 -3.26
CA LEU A 42 8.50 1.51 -1.96
C LEU A 42 9.99 1.16 -2.10
N GLU A 43 10.33 0.18 -2.92
CA GLU A 43 11.72 -0.17 -3.22
C GLU A 43 12.48 1.01 -3.84
N GLU A 44 11.90 1.70 -4.82
CA GLU A 44 12.50 2.89 -5.43
C GLU A 44 12.75 3.99 -4.39
N LYS A 45 11.80 4.24 -3.49
CA LYS A 45 11.94 5.25 -2.42
C LYS A 45 12.90 4.81 -1.31
N LYS A 46 13.00 3.51 -1.05
CA LYS A 46 13.97 2.89 -0.11
C LYS A 46 15.39 3.02 -0.66
N ASN A 47 15.58 2.76 -1.95
CA ASN A 47 16.86 2.88 -2.64
C ASN A 47 17.32 4.34 -2.75
N THR A 48 16.39 5.27 -2.94
CA THR A 48 16.67 6.73 -2.92
C THR A 48 16.80 7.32 -1.50
N SER A 49 16.77 6.49 -0.44
CA SER A 49 16.83 6.88 0.98
C SER A 49 15.85 8.00 1.38
N SER A 50 14.77 8.17 0.61
CA SER A 50 13.82 9.27 0.78
C SER A 50 12.70 8.93 1.77
N ILE A 51 12.61 7.67 2.19
CA ILE A 51 11.54 7.16 3.03
C ILE A 51 12.05 6.83 4.44
N LYS A 52 11.48 7.51 5.45
CA LYS A 52 11.78 7.24 6.86
C LYS A 52 10.95 6.11 7.47
N ASP A 53 9.78 5.85 6.88
CA ASP A 53 8.78 4.92 7.43
C ASP A 53 8.48 3.77 6.44
N SER A 54 9.51 3.16 5.84
CA SER A 54 9.29 2.02 4.92
C SER A 54 8.58 0.86 5.60
N SER A 55 8.90 0.59 6.86
CA SER A 55 8.31 -0.50 7.64
C SER A 55 6.79 -0.41 7.73
N LYS A 56 6.21 0.80 7.83
CA LYS A 56 4.75 0.97 7.86
C LYS A 56 4.10 0.46 6.58
N TYR A 57 4.72 0.72 5.43
CA TYR A 57 4.19 0.34 4.15
C TYR A 57 4.48 -1.13 3.81
N GLU A 58 5.59 -1.69 4.31
CA GLU A 58 5.89 -3.13 4.27
C GLU A 58 4.80 -3.92 5.04
N ASP A 59 4.42 -3.45 6.25
CA ASP A 59 3.34 -4.03 7.06
C ASP A 59 1.98 -3.99 6.32
N LEU A 60 1.66 -2.84 5.71
CA LEU A 60 0.45 -2.69 4.88
C LEU A 60 0.47 -3.61 3.66
N LEU A 61 1.63 -3.82 3.05
CA LEU A 61 1.81 -4.71 1.91
C LEU A 61 1.50 -6.15 2.28
N GLU A 62 2.00 -6.62 3.42
CA GLU A 62 1.68 -7.95 3.94
C GLU A 62 0.19 -8.07 4.24
N HIS A 63 -0.40 -7.09 4.92
CA HIS A 63 -1.84 -7.05 5.17
C HIS A 63 -2.65 -7.15 3.88
N PHE A 64 -2.32 -6.37 2.84
CA PHE A 64 -3.04 -6.43 1.57
C PHE A 64 -2.84 -7.74 0.82
N LYS A 65 -1.64 -8.34 0.87
CA LYS A 65 -1.39 -9.67 0.31
C LYS A 65 -2.23 -10.73 1.03
N GLU A 66 -2.33 -10.65 2.35
CA GLU A 66 -3.20 -11.51 3.13
C GLU A 66 -4.68 -11.29 2.81
N ASP A 67 -5.13 -10.04 2.68
CA ASP A 67 -6.51 -9.69 2.32
C ASP A 67 -6.88 -10.26 0.94
N VAL A 68 -6.02 -10.09 -0.08
CA VAL A 68 -6.19 -10.67 -1.42
C VAL A 68 -6.19 -12.21 -1.39
N LYS A 69 -5.39 -12.82 -0.51
CA LYS A 69 -5.29 -14.28 -0.35
C LYS A 69 -6.51 -14.84 0.36
N ASN A 70 -7.00 -14.13 1.38
CA ASN A 70 -8.21 -14.42 2.14
C ASN A 70 -9.49 -13.94 1.42
N PHE A 71 -9.37 -13.22 0.31
CA PHE A 71 -10.44 -12.85 -0.61
C PHE A 71 -11.17 -14.06 -1.23
N LYS A 72 -10.87 -15.28 -0.79
CA LYS A 72 -11.63 -16.50 -1.07
C LYS A 72 -13.04 -16.34 -0.50
N ARG A 73 -13.93 -15.89 -1.40
CA ARG A 73 -15.32 -16.33 -1.57
C ARG A 73 -15.98 -16.74 -0.25
N THR A 74 -16.45 -15.75 0.51
CA THR A 74 -17.51 -15.99 1.48
C THR A 74 -18.69 -16.57 0.69
N TYR A 75 -18.95 -17.86 0.86
CA TYR A 75 -20.09 -18.59 0.32
C TYR A 75 -20.95 -19.04 1.50
#